data_AF-A0A2R7KJB5-F1
#
_entry.id   AF-A0A2R7KJB5-F1
#
_cell.length_a   1.000
_cell.length_b   1.000
_cell.length_c   1.000
_cell.angle_alpha   90.00
_cell.angle_beta   90.00
_cell.angle_gamma   90.00
#
_symmetry.space_group_name_H-M   'P 1'
#
loop_
_entity.id
_entity.type
_entity.pdbx_description
1 polymer ?
#
loop_
_entity_poly.entity_id
_entity_poly.type
_entity_poly.pdbx_seq_one_letter_code
_entity_poly.pdbx_strand_id
1 'polypeptide(L)'
;LKEKKLEEYFSYLDLREKETRQSLYFNKKELQQILDLYLDPFTIPNYQMQPLENYKLKLYGDGRIVCLELNSLDNDFRGESALWAKFDDNGEIDDFFKFYLYIPEGEDELVMIR
;
A
#
# COMPACT_ATOMS: atom_id res chain seq x y z
N LEU A 1 9.22 6.85 20.87
CA LEU A 1 8.12 6.83 19.88
C LEU A 1 8.50 6.21 18.52
N LYS A 2 9.79 6.08 18.18
CA LYS A 2 10.26 5.65 16.84
C LYS A 2 10.34 4.12 16.63
N GLU A 3 10.76 3.33 17.61
CA GLU A 3 10.87 1.85 17.43
C GLU A 3 9.52 1.14 17.51
N LYS A 4 8.65 1.53 18.46
CA LYS A 4 7.36 0.86 18.69
C LYS A 4 6.40 0.92 17.49
N LYS A 5 6.52 1.96 16.64
CA LYS A 5 5.74 2.10 15.40
C LYS A 5 6.30 1.25 14.25
N LEU A 6 7.60 0.94 14.29
CA LEU A 6 8.28 0.16 13.25
C LEU A 6 7.83 -1.31 13.31
N GLU A 7 7.89 -1.91 14.50
CA GLU A 7 7.42 -3.30 14.72
C GLU A 7 5.93 -3.46 14.40
N GLU A 8 5.12 -2.49 14.81
CA GLU A 8 3.68 -2.47 14.51
C GLU A 8 3.42 -2.36 13.00
N TYR A 9 4.12 -1.48 12.29
CA TYR A 9 4.03 -1.35 10.83
C TYR A 9 4.39 -2.66 10.11
N PHE A 10 5.50 -3.30 10.52
CA PHE A 10 5.91 -4.58 9.93
C PHE A 10 4.93 -5.71 10.24
N SER A 11 4.26 -5.70 11.39
CA SER A 11 3.26 -6.72 11.74
C SER A 11 2.08 -6.78 10.75
N TYR A 12 1.69 -5.65 10.16
CA TYR A 12 0.64 -5.60 9.13
C TYR A 12 1.12 -6.13 7.77
N LEU A 13 2.41 -6.00 7.48
CA LEU A 13 3.02 -6.50 6.24
C LEU A 13 3.34 -8.00 6.34
N ASP A 14 3.67 -8.50 7.52
CA ASP A 14 4.21 -9.84 7.74
C ASP A 14 3.36 -10.96 7.15
N LEU A 15 2.03 -10.89 7.27
CA LEU A 15 1.16 -11.94 6.75
C LEU A 15 1.10 -11.94 5.21
N ARG A 16 0.89 -10.76 4.60
CA ARG A 16 0.88 -10.60 3.14
C ARG A 16 2.22 -11.01 2.54
N GLU A 17 3.32 -10.61 3.16
CA GLU A 17 4.66 -10.99 2.70
C GLU A 17 4.89 -12.49 2.85
N LYS A 18 4.43 -13.10 3.94
CA LYS A 18 4.52 -14.56 4.13
C LYS A 18 3.78 -15.31 3.02
N GLU A 19 2.56 -14.88 2.67
CA GLU A 19 1.75 -15.46 1.60
C GLU A 19 2.41 -15.26 0.23
N THR A 20 2.90 -14.05 -0.06
CA THR A 20 3.62 -13.71 -1.30
C THR A 20 4.88 -14.56 -1.48
N ARG A 21 5.68 -14.71 -0.41
CA ARG A 21 6.90 -15.56 -0.42
C ARG A 21 6.58 -17.01 -0.76
N GLN A 22 5.51 -17.55 -0.18
CA GLN A 22 5.07 -18.92 -0.46
C GLN A 22 4.64 -19.08 -1.92
N SER A 23 3.89 -18.12 -2.45
CA SER A 23 3.40 -18.14 -3.83
C SER A 23 4.54 -17.98 -4.85
N LEU A 24 5.53 -17.14 -4.57
CA LEU A 24 6.62 -16.81 -5.51
C LEU A 24 7.88 -17.66 -5.32
N TYR A 25 7.87 -18.60 -4.37
CA TYR A 25 9.00 -19.49 -4.05
C TYR A 25 10.31 -18.74 -3.77
N PHE A 26 10.25 -17.58 -3.13
CA PHE A 26 11.43 -16.77 -2.87
C PHE A 26 12.45 -17.49 -2.00
N ASN A 27 13.72 -17.38 -2.40
CA ASN A 27 14.82 -17.82 -1.56
C ASN A 27 15.18 -16.76 -0.50
N LYS A 28 15.97 -17.15 0.50
CA LYS A 28 16.31 -16.28 1.64
C LYS A 28 16.99 -14.96 1.22
N LYS A 29 17.77 -14.96 0.12
CA LYS A 29 18.48 -13.76 -0.35
C LYS A 29 17.52 -12.78 -1.01
N GLU A 30 16.65 -13.27 -1.90
CA GLU A 30 15.59 -12.46 -2.54
C GLU A 30 14.69 -11.83 -1.48
N LEU A 31 14.35 -12.61 -0.45
CA LEU A 31 13.56 -12.11 0.65
C LEU A 31 14.24 -10.95 1.39
N GLN A 32 15.53 -11.11 1.73
CA GLN A 32 16.24 -10.04 2.43
C GLN A 32 16.26 -8.76 1.59
N GLN A 33 16.47 -8.87 0.28
CA GLN A 33 16.45 -7.72 -0.63
C GLN A 33 15.08 -7.02 -0.63
N ILE A 34 13.98 -7.77 -0.67
CA ILE A 34 12.62 -7.21 -0.61
C ILE A 34 12.37 -6.53 0.74
N LEU A 35 12.80 -7.14 1.85
CA LEU A 35 12.68 -6.55 3.17
C LEU A 35 13.49 -5.25 3.31
N ASP A 36 14.68 -5.21 2.71
CA ASP A 36 15.51 -4.00 2.69
C ASP A 36 14.82 -2.89 1.89
N LEU A 37 14.16 -3.19 0.76
CA LEU A 37 13.37 -2.22 -0.02
C LEU A 37 12.21 -1.60 0.79
N TYR A 38 11.60 -2.35 1.71
CA TYR A 38 10.56 -1.79 2.59
C TYR A 38 11.10 -0.74 3.58
N LEU A 39 12.41 -0.71 3.80
CA LEU A 39 13.06 0.29 4.65
C LEU A 39 13.41 1.57 3.88
N ASP A 40 13.47 1.52 2.55
CA ASP A 40 13.85 2.67 1.72
C ASP A 40 13.01 3.92 2.02
N PRO A 41 11.67 3.86 2.16
CA PRO A 41 10.84 4.99 2.56
C PRO A 41 11.27 5.69 3.86
N PHE A 42 11.86 4.96 4.81
CA PHE A 42 12.31 5.51 6.09
C PHE A 42 13.70 6.15 6.02
N THR A 43 14.43 5.90 4.93
CA THR A 43 15.78 6.44 4.71
C THR A 43 15.79 7.63 3.76
N ILE A 44 14.76 7.79 2.93
CA ILE A 44 14.64 8.92 2.02
C ILE A 44 14.24 10.18 2.81
N PRO A 45 15.07 11.25 2.80
CA PRO A 45 14.85 12.43 3.65
C PRO A 45 13.51 13.15 3.46
N ASN A 46 12.99 13.13 2.22
CA ASN A 46 11.78 13.85 1.83
C ASN A 46 10.57 12.93 1.63
N TYR A 47 10.61 11.70 2.17
CA TYR A 47 9.48 10.78 2.07
C TYR A 47 8.30 11.28 2.90
N GLN A 48 7.24 11.72 2.22
CA GLN A 48 6.08 12.31 2.84
C GLN A 48 4.78 11.71 2.31
N MET A 49 4.07 11.02 3.20
CA MET A 49 2.67 10.64 3.00
C MET A 49 1.83 11.88 2.72
N GLN A 50 1.06 11.82 1.65
CA GLN A 50 0.17 12.91 1.26
C GLN A 50 -1.15 12.84 2.03
N PRO A 51 -1.83 13.97 2.25
CA PRO A 51 -3.12 13.98 2.92
C PRO A 51 -4.16 13.21 2.10
N LEU A 52 -5.08 12.53 2.79
CA LEU A 52 -6.18 11.81 2.17
C LEU A 52 -7.27 12.80 1.73
N GLU A 53 -7.08 13.40 0.57
CA GLU A 53 -7.94 14.44 0.00
C GLU A 53 -8.27 14.14 -1.47
N ASN A 54 -9.35 14.76 -1.97
CA ASN A 54 -9.78 14.64 -3.37
C ASN A 54 -9.83 13.19 -3.87
N TYR A 55 -10.37 12.28 -3.06
CA TYR A 55 -10.50 10.87 -3.41
C TYR A 55 -11.95 10.50 -3.69
N LYS A 56 -12.13 9.35 -4.35
CA LYS A 56 -13.42 8.72 -4.59
C LYS A 56 -13.36 7.26 -4.16
N LEU A 57 -14.51 6.76 -3.74
CA LEU A 57 -14.70 5.34 -3.50
C LEU A 57 -14.99 4.66 -4.84
N LYS A 58 -14.15 3.70 -5.23
CA LYS A 58 -14.29 2.93 -6.46
C LYS A 58 -14.72 1.51 -6.14
N LEU A 59 -15.79 1.07 -6.78
CA LEU A 59 -16.29 -0.29 -6.69
C LEU A 59 -15.83 -1.12 -7.90
N TYR A 60 -15.49 -2.38 -7.63
CA TYR A 60 -15.14 -3.40 -8.63
C TYR A 60 -15.86 -4.72 -8.30
N GLY A 61 -15.74 -5.70 -9.20
CA GLY A 61 -16.25 -7.05 -8.96
C GLY A 61 -17.74 -7.06 -8.62
N ASP A 62 -18.54 -6.31 -9.40
CA ASP A 62 -20.00 -6.18 -9.19
C ASP A 62 -20.38 -5.61 -7.81
N GLY A 63 -19.59 -4.64 -7.32
CA GLY A 63 -19.84 -3.96 -6.05
C GLY A 63 -19.33 -4.70 -4.81
N ARG A 64 -18.60 -5.82 -4.98
CA ARG A 64 -18.07 -6.63 -3.87
C ARG A 64 -16.69 -6.20 -3.38
N ILE A 65 -15.97 -5.43 -4.19
CA ILE A 65 -14.62 -4.96 -3.89
C ILE A 65 -14.62 -3.44 -3.92
N VAL A 66 -13.94 -2.84 -2.95
CA VAL A 66 -13.80 -1.39 -2.82
C VAL A 66 -12.34 -0.96 -2.71
N CYS A 67 -11.99 0.16 -3.35
CA CYS A 67 -10.71 0.85 -3.20
C CYS A 67 -10.95 2.36 -3.12
N LEU A 68 -10.07 3.08 -2.42
CA LEU A 68 -10.01 4.54 -2.50
C LEU A 68 -9.05 4.92 -3.64
N GLU A 69 -9.56 5.65 -4.62
CA GLU A 69 -8.76 6.17 -5.74
C GLU A 69 -8.71 7.69 -5.69
N LEU A 70 -7.63 8.30 -6.18
CA LEU A 70 -7.57 9.73 -6.43
C LEU A 70 -8.64 10.13 -7.46
N ASN A 71 -9.31 11.24 -7.19
CA ASN A 71 -10.23 11.88 -8.12
C ASN A 71 -9.48 12.91 -8.97
N SER A 72 -8.50 12.44 -9.73
CA SER A 72 -7.70 13.26 -10.64
C SER A 72 -7.99 12.94 -12.10
N LEU A 73 -7.89 13.98 -12.94
CA LEU A 73 -7.87 13.83 -14.40
C LEU A 73 -6.43 13.79 -14.95
N ASP A 74 -5.44 14.10 -14.13
CA ASP A 74 -4.03 13.97 -14.47
C ASP A 74 -3.70 12.50 -14.75
N ASN A 75 -2.96 12.22 -15.82
CA ASN A 75 -2.66 10.86 -16.24
C ASN A 75 -1.81 10.13 -15.21
N ASP A 76 -0.92 10.82 -14.50
CA ASP A 76 -0.01 10.21 -13.52
C ASP A 76 -0.74 9.79 -12.24
N PHE A 77 -1.90 10.40 -11.97
CA PHE A 77 -2.71 10.15 -10.76
C PHE A 77 -4.05 9.45 -11.04
N ARG A 78 -4.43 9.30 -12.31
CA ARG A 78 -5.77 8.81 -12.68
C ARG A 78 -5.91 7.33 -12.39
N GLY A 79 -6.80 7.00 -11.46
CA GLY A 79 -7.07 5.61 -11.07
C GLY A 79 -6.03 5.07 -10.09
N GLU A 80 -5.10 5.91 -9.64
CA GLU A 80 -4.15 5.57 -8.60
C GLU A 80 -4.75 5.67 -7.19
N SER A 81 -4.08 5.06 -6.23
CA SER A 81 -4.56 5.01 -4.85
C SER A 81 -4.64 6.39 -4.22
N ALA A 82 -5.69 6.62 -3.43
CA ALA A 82 -5.80 7.81 -2.58
C ALA A 82 -4.78 7.81 -1.42
N LEU A 83 -4.13 6.67 -1.16
CA LEU A 83 -3.05 6.54 -0.20
C LEU A 83 -1.73 6.53 -0.96
N TRP A 84 -0.94 7.58 -0.80
CA TRP A 84 0.29 7.75 -1.56
C TRP A 84 1.29 8.65 -0.83
N ALA A 85 2.55 8.58 -1.27
CA ALA A 85 3.64 9.39 -0.76
C ALA A 85 4.46 10.01 -1.89
N LYS A 86 5.02 11.19 -1.61
CA LYS A 86 6.03 11.86 -2.43
C LYS A 86 7.38 11.71 -1.77
N PHE A 87 8.45 11.60 -2.55
CA PHE A 87 9.79 11.50 -1.98
C PHE A 87 10.86 12.37 -2.67
N ASP A 88 10.45 13.13 -3.69
CA ASP A 88 11.25 14.13 -4.40
C ASP A 88 10.46 15.45 -4.51
N ASP A 89 11.13 16.57 -4.24
CA ASP A 89 10.56 17.92 -4.36
C ASP A 89 10.31 18.32 -5.84
N ASN A 90 10.97 17.66 -6.79
CA ASN A 90 10.73 17.81 -8.23
C ASN A 90 9.57 16.93 -8.76
N GLY A 91 8.96 16.11 -7.90
CA GLY A 91 7.70 15.42 -8.18
C GLY A 91 7.80 14.28 -9.20
N GLU A 92 8.98 13.67 -9.41
CA GLU A 92 9.12 12.65 -10.46
C GLU A 92 8.73 11.23 -10.02
N ILE A 93 8.63 10.95 -8.72
CA ILE A 93 8.31 9.60 -8.27
C ILE A 93 7.38 9.59 -7.07
N ASP A 94 6.22 8.96 -7.28
CA ASP A 94 5.15 8.79 -6.32
C ASP A 94 4.99 7.31 -5.96
N ASP A 95 4.89 7.02 -4.67
CA ASP A 95 4.54 5.68 -4.18
C ASP A 95 3.04 5.60 -3.93
N PHE A 96 2.34 4.68 -4.60
CA PHE A 96 0.91 4.46 -4.41
C PHE A 96 0.62 3.16 -3.65
N PHE A 97 -0.16 3.27 -2.58
CA PHE A 97 -0.53 2.15 -1.71
C PHE A 97 -1.96 1.70 -2.00
N LYS A 98 -2.13 0.81 -2.97
CA LYS A 98 -3.45 0.35 -3.40
C LYS A 98 -3.96 -0.80 -2.54
N PHE A 99 -5.00 -0.54 -1.76
CA PHE A 99 -5.65 -1.55 -0.93
C PHE A 99 -7.06 -1.84 -1.44
N TYR A 100 -7.26 -3.06 -1.91
CA TYR A 100 -8.58 -3.59 -2.24
C TYR A 100 -9.18 -4.23 -1.00
N LEU A 101 -10.39 -3.83 -0.65
CA LEU A 101 -11.12 -4.34 0.49
C LEU A 101 -12.37 -5.09 0.03
N TYR A 102 -12.74 -6.13 0.76
CA TYR A 102 -13.97 -6.89 0.54
C TYR A 102 -14.58 -7.33 1.88
N ILE A 103 -15.86 -7.69 1.87
CA ILE A 103 -16.52 -8.31 3.03
C ILE A 103 -16.58 -9.82 2.77
N PRO A 104 -15.94 -10.65 3.62
CA PRO A 104 -16.06 -12.10 3.51
C PRO A 104 -17.48 -12.60 3.76
N GLU A 105 -17.79 -13.79 3.25
CA GLU A 105 -19.11 -14.39 3.46
C GLU A 105 -19.36 -14.66 4.94
N GLY A 106 -20.46 -14.10 5.48
CA GLY A 106 -20.84 -14.24 6.88
C GLY A 106 -20.27 -13.17 7.82
N GLU A 107 -19.45 -12.26 7.31
CA GLU A 107 -18.86 -11.15 8.08
C GLU A 107 -19.54 -9.81 7.78
N ASP A 108 -19.28 -8.79 8.60
CA ASP A 108 -19.78 -7.42 8.42
C ASP A 108 -18.66 -6.36 8.27
N GLU A 109 -17.41 -6.75 8.47
CA GLU A 109 -16.25 -5.87 8.33
C GLU A 109 -15.52 -6.01 6.99
N LEU A 110 -14.98 -4.88 6.52
CA LEU A 110 -14.09 -4.83 5.37
C LEU A 110 -12.71 -5.36 5.75
N VAL A 111 -12.22 -6.33 4.99
CA VAL A 111 -10.87 -6.87 5.12
C VAL A 111 -10.08 -6.67 3.83
N MET A 112 -8.76 -6.59 3.97
CA MET A 112 -7.85 -6.45 2.83
C MET A 112 -7.75 -7.75 2.03
N ILE A 113 -7.84 -7.64 0.70
CA ILE A 113 -7.45 -8.72 -0.22
C ILE A 113 -5.92 -8.81 -0.19
N ARG A 114 -5.41 -10.01 0.09
CA ARG A 114 -3.98 -10.32 0.21
C ARG A 114 -3.56 -11.31 -0.87
#